data_AF-A0A800NDQ6-F1
#
_entry.id   AF-A0A800NDQ6-F1
#
_cell.length_a   1.000
_cell.length_b   1.000
_cell.length_c   1.000
_cell.angle_alpha   90.00
_cell.angle_beta   90.00
_cell.angle_gamma   90.00
#
_symmetry.space_group_name_H-M   'P 1'
#
loop_
_entity.id
_entity.type
_entity.pdbx_description
1 polymer ?
#
loop_
_entity_poly.entity_id
_entity_poly.type
_entity_poly.pdbx_seq_one_letter_code
_entity_poly.pdbx_strand_id
1 'polypeptide(L)'
;MNKQDIFAETYSGVRQLVERLIGPDGCPWDKEQTPATLKHLFLEECYELVEAIDEDDTDKMIEELGDVFFHLAFQIQIAAKAKRFTHEDVFANLLGKLVRRHPHVFGDTQMNDPSEAVPKWDAIKRKELEGSDRSILDGVPKAMPALSYAQAVQGRAARMGFDWDDFQGVVDKIAEEVRELGEAESPEAKEREMGDLLFSMANAARWMGAESENALRGSNTRFYKRFTTMERLSRERGLRFEDLPLDQKEALWEEAKALEESV
;
A
#
# COMPACT_ATOMS: atom_id res chain seq x y z
N MET A 1 37.87 -18.44 -3.22
CA MET A 1 37.05 -17.44 -3.93
C MET A 1 36.35 -16.62 -2.89
N ASN A 2 36.58 -15.31 -2.86
CA ASN A 2 35.80 -14.44 -1.99
C ASN A 2 34.34 -14.52 -2.47
N LYS A 3 33.37 -14.68 -1.57
CA LYS A 3 31.95 -14.84 -1.98
C LYS A 3 31.41 -13.61 -2.73
N GLN A 4 32.12 -12.49 -2.66
CA GLN A 4 31.78 -11.19 -3.27
C GLN A 4 31.94 -11.11 -4.80
N ASP A 5 32.52 -12.10 -5.48
CA ASP A 5 32.86 -11.97 -6.92
C ASP A 5 32.01 -12.84 -7.88
N ILE A 6 30.88 -13.40 -7.44
CA ILE A 6 30.08 -14.31 -8.30
C ILE A 6 29.23 -13.54 -9.32
N PHE A 7 28.63 -12.42 -8.89
CA PHE A 7 27.79 -11.55 -9.73
C PHE A 7 28.15 -10.09 -9.46
N ALA A 8 27.99 -9.21 -10.46
CA ALA A 8 28.24 -7.78 -10.30
C ALA A 8 27.15 -7.11 -9.44
N GLU A 9 27.50 -6.09 -8.65
CA GLU A 9 26.58 -5.28 -7.83
C GLU A 9 25.74 -4.32 -8.70
N THR A 10 24.90 -4.89 -9.57
CA THR A 10 24.10 -4.18 -10.57
C THR A 10 22.77 -4.89 -10.79
N TYR A 11 21.80 -4.20 -11.41
CA TYR A 11 20.55 -4.83 -11.87
C TYR A 11 20.78 -6.07 -12.73
N SER A 12 21.80 -6.03 -13.61
CA SER A 12 22.15 -7.20 -14.43
C SER A 12 22.69 -8.36 -13.58
N GLY A 13 23.39 -8.08 -12.48
CA GLY A 13 23.88 -9.11 -11.56
C GLY A 13 22.74 -9.84 -10.86
N VAL A 14 21.74 -9.11 -10.36
CA VAL A 14 20.52 -9.71 -9.76
C VAL A 14 19.79 -10.59 -10.77
N ARG A 15 19.66 -10.13 -12.02
CA ARG A 15 19.05 -10.96 -13.10
C ARG A 15 19.82 -12.25 -13.34
N GLN A 16 21.16 -12.18 -13.38
CA GLN A 16 22.03 -13.36 -13.57
C GLN A 16 21.95 -14.32 -12.39
N LEU A 17 21.86 -13.80 -11.16
CA LEU A 17 21.60 -14.59 -9.96
C LEU A 17 20.31 -15.39 -10.10
N VAL A 18 19.19 -14.71 -10.39
CA VAL A 18 17.89 -15.37 -10.59
C VAL A 18 17.95 -16.42 -11.72
N GLU A 19 18.59 -16.09 -12.84
CA GLU A 19 18.77 -17.02 -13.95
C GLU A 19 19.53 -18.31 -13.52
N ARG A 20 20.53 -18.17 -12.64
CA ARG A 20 21.23 -19.32 -12.05
C ARG A 20 20.33 -20.09 -11.09
N LEU A 21 19.57 -19.41 -10.24
CA LEU A 21 18.67 -20.03 -9.25
C LEU A 21 17.57 -20.88 -9.90
N ILE A 22 17.00 -20.43 -11.02
CA ILE A 22 15.93 -21.17 -11.73
C ILE A 22 16.43 -22.04 -12.89
N GLY A 23 17.75 -22.02 -13.14
CA GLY A 23 18.43 -22.75 -14.20
C GLY A 23 18.60 -24.25 -13.90
N PRO A 24 19.17 -25.07 -14.81
CA PRO A 24 19.23 -26.52 -14.66
C PRO A 24 19.89 -27.02 -13.35
N ASP A 25 20.95 -26.37 -12.87
CA ASP A 25 21.61 -26.71 -11.61
C ASP A 25 21.18 -25.81 -10.43
N GLY A 26 20.11 -25.06 -10.62
CA GLY A 26 19.58 -24.13 -9.62
C GLY A 26 18.84 -24.82 -8.47
N CYS A 27 18.37 -24.03 -7.52
CA CYS A 27 17.65 -24.49 -6.35
C CYS A 27 16.31 -25.15 -6.74
N PRO A 28 15.98 -26.34 -6.19
CA PRO A 28 14.69 -27.01 -6.47
C PRO A 28 13.48 -26.12 -6.16
N TRP A 29 13.49 -25.41 -5.04
CA TRP A 29 12.40 -24.53 -4.64
C TRP A 29 12.22 -23.38 -5.62
N ASP A 30 13.31 -22.71 -6.02
CA ASP A 30 13.28 -21.58 -6.98
C ASP A 30 12.73 -22.01 -8.35
N LYS A 31 13.08 -23.23 -8.79
CA LYS A 31 12.61 -23.79 -10.07
C LYS A 31 11.10 -24.03 -10.12
N GLU A 32 10.50 -24.34 -8.98
CA GLU A 32 9.06 -24.64 -8.87
C GLU A 32 8.20 -23.37 -8.80
N GLN A 33 8.82 -22.20 -8.63
CA GLN A 33 8.09 -20.95 -8.47
C GLN A 33 7.38 -20.50 -9.75
N THR A 34 6.23 -19.88 -9.54
CA THR A 34 5.39 -19.26 -10.58
C THR A 34 4.95 -17.87 -10.11
N PRO A 35 4.43 -17.01 -11.00
CA PRO A 35 3.90 -15.73 -10.56
C PRO A 35 2.79 -15.85 -9.51
N ALA A 36 2.02 -16.94 -9.54
CA ALA A 36 0.96 -17.18 -8.58
C ALA A 36 1.49 -17.59 -7.20
N THR A 37 2.60 -18.33 -7.12
CA THR A 37 3.20 -18.75 -5.85
C THR A 37 3.99 -17.60 -5.22
N LEU A 38 4.65 -16.76 -6.02
CA LEU A 38 5.46 -15.64 -5.51
C LEU A 38 4.68 -14.40 -5.10
N LYS A 39 3.39 -14.28 -5.46
CA LYS A 39 2.62 -13.04 -5.24
C LYS A 39 2.48 -12.63 -3.77
N HIS A 40 2.44 -13.59 -2.85
CA HIS A 40 2.25 -13.31 -1.42
C HIS A 40 3.56 -12.81 -0.80
N LEU A 41 4.67 -13.52 -1.07
CA LEU A 41 6.02 -13.08 -0.71
C LEU A 41 6.32 -11.67 -1.25
N PHE A 42 6.01 -11.41 -2.53
CA PHE A 42 6.18 -10.06 -3.08
C PHE A 42 5.39 -8.99 -2.32
N LEU A 43 4.20 -9.33 -1.82
CA LEU A 43 3.39 -8.40 -1.04
C LEU A 43 3.97 -8.21 0.38
N GLU A 44 4.55 -9.25 0.96
CA GLU A 44 5.29 -9.20 2.22
C GLU A 44 6.47 -8.24 2.10
N GLU A 45 7.37 -8.42 1.12
CA GLU A 45 8.52 -7.50 0.91
C GLU A 45 8.07 -6.05 0.63
N CYS A 46 6.94 -5.87 -0.05
CA CYS A 46 6.37 -4.53 -0.24
C CYS A 46 5.96 -3.89 1.08
N TYR A 47 5.43 -4.66 2.04
CA TYR A 47 5.05 -4.15 3.35
C TYR A 47 6.24 -3.95 4.27
N GLU A 48 7.26 -4.81 4.20
CA GLU A 48 8.52 -4.63 4.94
C GLU A 48 9.23 -3.35 4.46
N LEU A 49 9.26 -3.09 3.15
CA LEU A 49 9.74 -1.81 2.61
C LEU A 49 8.91 -0.61 3.11
N VAL A 50 7.58 -0.73 3.17
CA VAL A 50 6.72 0.33 3.72
C VAL A 50 7.02 0.57 5.19
N GLU A 51 7.20 -0.48 5.99
CA GLU A 51 7.58 -0.37 7.40
C GLU A 51 8.94 0.31 7.56
N ALA A 52 9.94 -0.07 6.76
CA ALA A 52 11.27 0.54 6.79
C ALA A 52 11.22 2.06 6.48
N ILE A 53 10.35 2.47 5.54
CA ILE A 53 10.11 3.89 5.23
C ILE A 53 9.41 4.60 6.39
N ASP A 54 8.38 3.99 6.97
CA ASP A 54 7.63 4.56 8.11
C ASP A 54 8.52 4.72 9.36
N GLU A 55 9.51 3.84 9.53
CA GLU A 55 10.49 3.87 10.63
C GLU A 55 11.72 4.76 10.36
N ASP A 56 11.86 5.31 9.15
CA ASP A 56 13.07 6.00 8.66
C ASP A 56 14.36 5.16 8.85
N ASP A 57 14.24 3.83 8.74
CA ASP A 57 15.33 2.88 8.93
C ASP A 57 16.07 2.67 7.61
N THR A 58 17.21 3.35 7.45
CA THR A 58 17.99 3.32 6.21
C THR A 58 18.56 1.94 5.88
N ASP A 59 18.98 1.18 6.89
CA ASP A 59 19.60 -0.13 6.64
C ASP A 59 18.54 -1.13 6.18
N LYS A 60 17.37 -1.15 6.83
CA LYS A 60 16.22 -1.93 6.36
C LYS A 60 15.75 -1.47 4.99
N MET A 61 15.64 -0.16 4.73
CA MET A 61 15.23 0.33 3.41
C MET A 61 16.13 -0.22 2.29
N ILE A 62 17.44 -0.33 2.53
CA ILE A 62 18.38 -0.92 1.55
C ILE A 62 18.09 -2.41 1.33
N GLU A 63 17.87 -3.17 2.41
CA GLU A 63 17.53 -4.60 2.38
C GLU A 63 16.23 -4.84 1.59
N GLU A 64 15.14 -4.20 2.01
CA GLU A 64 13.81 -4.41 1.45
C GLU A 64 13.67 -3.92 0.00
N LEU A 65 14.36 -2.83 -0.37
CA LEU A 65 14.47 -2.43 -1.78
C LEU A 65 15.11 -3.55 -2.61
N GLY A 66 16.14 -4.20 -2.06
CA GLY A 66 16.81 -5.34 -2.66
C GLY A 66 15.85 -6.52 -2.89
N ASP A 67 15.04 -6.87 -1.90
CA ASP A 67 14.12 -8.00 -1.95
C ASP A 67 12.94 -7.76 -2.89
N VAL A 68 12.39 -6.54 -2.91
CA VAL A 68 11.43 -6.10 -3.92
C VAL A 68 12.04 -6.20 -5.33
N PHE A 69 13.28 -5.75 -5.54
CA PHE A 69 13.97 -5.90 -6.83
C PHE A 69 14.21 -7.35 -7.21
N PHE A 70 14.60 -8.19 -6.25
CA PHE A 70 14.78 -9.63 -6.45
C PHE A 70 13.48 -10.27 -6.94
N HIS A 71 12.36 -10.00 -6.29
CA HIS A 71 11.04 -10.48 -6.72
C HIS A 71 10.65 -10.01 -8.13
N LEU A 72 10.90 -8.74 -8.47
CA LEU A 72 10.66 -8.23 -9.83
C LEU A 72 11.52 -8.97 -10.86
N ALA A 73 12.81 -9.15 -10.59
CA ALA A 73 13.72 -9.90 -11.45
C ALA A 73 13.29 -11.36 -11.61
N PHE A 74 12.83 -11.99 -10.52
CA PHE A 74 12.32 -13.36 -10.50
C PHE A 74 11.11 -13.54 -11.41
N GLN A 75 10.11 -12.66 -11.27
CA GLN A 75 8.90 -12.68 -12.09
C GLN A 75 9.20 -12.51 -13.59
N ILE A 76 10.08 -11.57 -13.93
CA ILE A 76 10.52 -11.33 -15.31
C ILE A 76 11.24 -12.55 -15.87
N GLN A 77 12.13 -13.17 -15.09
CA GLN A 77 12.89 -14.34 -15.55
C GLN A 77 12.00 -15.58 -15.73
N ILE A 78 11.00 -15.80 -14.86
CA ILE A 78 10.00 -16.86 -15.06
C ILE A 78 9.23 -16.64 -16.38
N ALA A 79 8.80 -15.41 -16.64
CA ALA A 79 8.08 -15.07 -17.86
C ALA A 79 8.94 -15.26 -19.12
N ALA A 80 10.22 -14.87 -19.06
CA ALA A 80 11.18 -15.07 -20.13
C ALA A 80 11.42 -16.55 -20.42
N LYS A 81 11.61 -17.38 -19.38
CA LYS A 81 11.73 -18.85 -19.50
C LYS A 81 10.48 -19.48 -20.12
N ALA A 82 9.31 -18.95 -19.80
CA ALA A 82 8.04 -19.34 -20.40
C ALA A 82 7.77 -18.74 -21.79
N LYS A 83 8.73 -17.98 -22.37
CA LYS A 83 8.62 -17.30 -23.66
C LYS A 83 7.39 -16.39 -23.78
N ARG A 84 6.99 -15.74 -22.67
CA ARG A 84 5.84 -14.82 -22.64
C ARG A 84 6.21 -13.39 -22.97
N PHE A 85 7.28 -12.90 -22.34
CA PHE A 85 7.87 -11.57 -22.55
C PHE A 85 9.29 -11.56 -21.98
N THR A 86 10.07 -10.54 -22.34
CA THR A 86 11.43 -10.32 -21.82
C THR A 86 11.50 -9.08 -20.92
N HIS A 87 12.66 -8.84 -20.32
CA HIS A 87 12.90 -7.61 -19.57
C HIS A 87 12.89 -6.37 -20.47
N GLU A 88 13.35 -6.49 -21.72
CA GLU A 88 13.28 -5.41 -22.72
C GLU A 88 11.82 -5.03 -23.02
N ASP A 89 10.90 -6.00 -23.12
CA ASP A 89 9.47 -5.71 -23.32
C ASP A 89 8.90 -4.90 -22.13
N VAL A 90 9.25 -5.29 -20.91
CA VAL A 90 8.82 -4.59 -19.67
C VAL A 90 9.35 -3.16 -19.65
N PHE A 91 10.64 -2.97 -19.94
CA PHE A 91 11.27 -1.65 -19.93
C PHE A 91 10.78 -0.77 -21.08
N ALA A 92 10.63 -1.30 -22.29
CA ALA A 92 10.07 -0.56 -23.43
C ALA A 92 8.64 -0.09 -23.13
N ASN A 93 7.81 -0.94 -22.51
CA ASN A 93 6.47 -0.55 -22.08
C ASN A 93 6.50 0.57 -21.04
N LEU A 94 7.31 0.43 -19.99
CA LEU A 94 7.44 1.40 -18.92
C LEU A 94 7.93 2.75 -19.44
N LEU A 95 9.05 2.76 -20.16
CA LEU A 95 9.69 3.97 -20.69
C LEU A 95 8.76 4.68 -21.66
N GLY A 96 8.19 3.97 -22.64
CA GLY A 96 7.24 4.56 -23.58
C GLY A 96 6.03 5.19 -22.89
N LYS A 97 5.48 4.52 -21.86
CA LYS A 97 4.36 5.02 -21.06
C LYS A 97 4.74 6.26 -20.25
N LEU A 98 5.86 6.23 -19.53
CA LEU A 98 6.27 7.34 -18.67
C LEU A 98 6.69 8.57 -19.49
N VAL A 99 7.39 8.40 -20.62
CA VAL A 99 7.75 9.51 -21.52
C VAL A 99 6.48 10.17 -22.07
N ARG A 100 5.52 9.40 -22.57
CA ARG A 100 4.24 9.94 -23.08
C ARG A 100 3.42 10.66 -22.00
N ARG A 101 3.47 10.20 -20.75
CA ARG A 101 2.70 10.79 -19.64
C ARG A 101 3.41 11.96 -18.93
N HIS A 102 4.66 12.25 -19.29
CA HIS A 102 5.40 13.45 -18.84
C HIS A 102 5.77 14.36 -20.01
N PRO A 103 4.79 14.88 -20.78
CA PRO A 103 5.08 15.80 -21.89
C PRO A 103 5.69 17.13 -21.42
N HIS A 104 5.65 17.41 -20.10
CA HIS A 104 6.29 18.56 -19.49
C HIS A 104 7.78 18.37 -19.20
N VAL A 105 8.26 17.13 -19.20
CA VAL A 105 9.69 16.80 -19.07
C VAL A 105 10.28 16.48 -20.44
N PHE A 106 9.55 15.75 -21.28
CA PHE A 106 10.05 15.17 -22.53
C PHE A 106 9.43 15.76 -23.81
N GLY A 107 8.58 16.79 -23.68
CA GLY A 107 7.92 17.45 -24.82
C GLY A 107 7.84 18.96 -24.62
N ASP A 108 6.89 19.60 -25.31
CA ASP A 108 6.79 21.07 -25.38
C ASP A 108 5.81 21.68 -24.36
N THR A 109 5.16 20.86 -23.54
CA THR A 109 4.18 21.35 -22.55
C THR A 109 4.93 21.97 -21.38
N GLN A 110 4.46 23.10 -20.84
CA GLN A 110 5.00 23.62 -19.57
C GLN A 110 4.14 23.21 -18.39
N MET A 111 4.78 23.03 -17.23
CA MET A 111 4.14 22.81 -15.94
C MET A 111 4.90 23.62 -14.90
N ASN A 112 4.24 24.66 -14.39
CA ASN A 112 4.87 25.63 -13.49
C ASN A 112 4.50 25.39 -12.02
N ASP A 113 3.42 24.67 -11.78
CA ASP A 113 2.94 24.33 -10.44
C ASP A 113 2.81 22.79 -10.30
N PRO A 114 3.41 22.18 -9.25
CA PRO A 114 3.20 20.78 -8.91
C PRO A 114 1.72 20.36 -8.81
N SER A 115 0.82 21.27 -8.42
CA SER A 115 -0.62 21.01 -8.32
C SER A 115 -1.24 20.64 -9.69
N GLU A 116 -0.62 21.05 -10.79
CA GLU A 116 -1.06 20.73 -12.16
C GLU A 116 -0.71 19.31 -12.60
N ALA A 117 0.20 18.61 -11.90
CA ALA A 117 0.72 17.32 -12.33
C ALA A 117 -0.37 16.24 -12.34
N VAL A 118 -1.15 16.13 -11.26
CA VAL A 118 -2.19 15.11 -11.12
C VAL A 118 -3.33 15.32 -12.14
N PRO A 119 -3.92 16.52 -12.30
CA PRO A 119 -4.95 16.75 -13.31
C PRO A 119 -4.48 16.47 -14.74
N LYS A 120 -3.24 16.85 -15.10
CA LYS A 120 -2.68 16.57 -16.44
C LYS A 120 -2.47 15.08 -16.66
N TRP A 121 -1.94 14.37 -15.67
CA TRP A 121 -1.76 12.92 -15.72
C TRP A 121 -3.08 12.17 -15.93
N ASP A 122 -4.13 12.58 -15.22
CA ASP A 122 -5.46 11.99 -15.34
C ASP A 122 -6.12 12.35 -16.68
N ALA A 123 -5.90 13.55 -17.21
CA ALA A 123 -6.36 13.92 -18.55
C ALA A 123 -5.72 13.04 -19.65
N ILE A 124 -4.42 12.74 -19.54
CA ILE A 124 -3.73 11.84 -20.48
C ILE A 124 -4.31 10.42 -20.37
N LYS A 125 -4.50 9.90 -19.15
CA LYS A 125 -5.13 8.59 -18.94
C LYS A 125 -6.54 8.50 -19.53
N ARG A 126 -7.34 9.57 -19.42
CA ARG A 126 -8.68 9.60 -20.02
C ARG A 126 -8.62 9.50 -21.54
N LYS A 127 -7.73 10.25 -22.18
CA LYS A 127 -7.51 10.17 -23.64
C LYS A 127 -7.08 8.78 -24.09
N GLU A 128 -6.28 8.08 -23.29
CA GLU A 128 -5.89 6.68 -23.57
C GLU A 128 -7.06 5.68 -23.48
N LEU A 129 -8.15 6.05 -22.80
CA LEU A 129 -9.35 5.23 -22.64
C LEU A 129 -10.48 5.60 -23.62
N GLU A 130 -10.35 6.73 -24.34
CA GLU A 130 -11.31 7.17 -25.36
C GLU A 130 -11.47 6.08 -26.45
N GLY A 131 -12.71 5.65 -26.71
CA GLY A 131 -13.01 4.57 -27.64
C GLY A 131 -12.91 3.16 -27.06
N SER A 132 -12.76 3.00 -25.74
CA SER A 132 -12.88 1.72 -25.05
C SER A 132 -14.14 1.63 -24.20
N ASP A 133 -14.74 0.43 -24.09
CA ASP A 133 -15.87 0.15 -23.20
C ASP A 133 -15.45 0.01 -21.71
N ARG A 134 -14.21 0.40 -21.36
CA ARG A 134 -13.67 0.23 -20.01
C ARG A 134 -14.22 1.31 -19.08
N SER A 135 -14.68 0.90 -17.91
CA SER A 135 -15.04 1.82 -16.83
C SER A 135 -13.81 2.60 -16.36
N ILE A 136 -14.02 3.83 -15.92
CA ILE A 136 -12.95 4.60 -15.26
C ILE A 136 -12.41 3.87 -14.02
N LEU A 137 -13.22 2.99 -13.41
CA LEU A 137 -12.86 2.17 -12.26
C LEU A 137 -12.00 0.95 -12.61
N ASP A 138 -11.99 0.48 -13.87
CA ASP A 138 -11.35 -0.78 -14.28
C ASP A 138 -9.84 -0.81 -14.06
N GLY A 139 -9.21 0.34 -13.86
CA GLY A 139 -7.78 0.41 -13.54
C GLY A 139 -7.44 0.43 -12.05
N VAL A 140 -8.40 0.29 -11.13
CA VAL A 140 -8.12 0.16 -9.69
C VAL A 140 -7.88 -1.32 -9.38
N PRO A 141 -6.69 -1.72 -8.90
CA PRO A 141 -6.43 -3.12 -8.58
C PRO A 141 -7.31 -3.58 -7.41
N LYS A 142 -8.17 -4.57 -7.65
CA LYS A 142 -9.09 -5.12 -6.64
C LYS A 142 -8.40 -5.85 -5.47
N ALA A 143 -7.11 -6.18 -5.63
CA ALA A 143 -6.32 -6.86 -4.61
C ALA A 143 -5.64 -5.89 -3.64
N MET A 144 -5.83 -4.58 -3.80
CA MET A 144 -5.34 -3.59 -2.83
C MET A 144 -6.03 -3.79 -1.47
N PRO A 145 -5.41 -3.31 -0.37
CA PRO A 145 -6.10 -3.15 0.90
C PRO A 145 -7.42 -2.42 0.75
N ALA A 146 -8.40 -2.80 1.57
CA ALA A 146 -9.79 -2.38 1.39
C ALA A 146 -9.97 -0.86 1.49
N LEU A 147 -9.25 -0.19 2.42
CA LEU A 147 -9.37 1.26 2.58
C LEU A 147 -8.71 2.02 1.43
N SER A 148 -7.52 1.61 1.00
CA SER A 148 -6.88 2.17 -0.20
C SER A 148 -7.71 1.92 -1.46
N TYR A 149 -8.34 0.74 -1.59
CA TYR A 149 -9.24 0.44 -2.70
C TYR A 149 -10.46 1.35 -2.69
N ALA A 150 -11.15 1.48 -1.54
CA ALA A 150 -12.29 2.37 -1.35
C ALA A 150 -11.93 3.82 -1.71
N GLN A 151 -10.82 4.32 -1.16
CA GLN A 151 -10.33 5.67 -1.45
C GLN A 151 -10.00 5.86 -2.95
N ALA A 152 -9.36 4.87 -3.58
CA ALA A 152 -8.99 4.93 -4.99
C ALA A 152 -10.22 4.96 -5.92
N VAL A 153 -11.23 4.12 -5.67
CA VAL A 153 -12.46 4.10 -6.48
C VAL A 153 -13.26 5.40 -6.32
N GLN A 154 -13.37 5.92 -5.10
CA GLN A 154 -14.04 7.19 -4.84
C GLN A 154 -13.29 8.36 -5.50
N GLY A 155 -11.96 8.40 -5.42
CA GLY A 155 -11.15 9.40 -6.12
C GLY A 155 -11.31 9.34 -7.64
N ARG A 156 -11.60 8.17 -8.23
CA ARG A 156 -11.95 8.05 -9.65
C ARG A 156 -13.34 8.60 -9.94
N ALA A 157 -14.32 8.29 -9.10
CA ALA A 157 -15.70 8.77 -9.24
C ALA A 157 -15.76 10.31 -9.12
N ALA A 158 -15.04 10.88 -8.15
CA ALA A 158 -14.94 12.32 -7.96
C ALA A 158 -14.43 13.07 -9.20
N ARG A 159 -13.45 12.48 -9.92
CA ARG A 159 -12.95 13.05 -11.20
C ARG A 159 -13.98 13.08 -12.33
N MET A 160 -15.08 12.37 -12.18
CA MET A 160 -16.23 12.39 -13.10
C MET A 160 -17.35 13.34 -12.61
N GLY A 161 -17.09 14.12 -11.55
CA GLY A 161 -18.09 14.99 -10.94
C GLY A 161 -19.05 14.26 -9.99
N PHE A 162 -18.75 13.02 -9.62
CA PHE A 162 -19.48 12.30 -8.58
C PHE A 162 -18.78 12.49 -7.24
N ASP A 163 -18.99 13.65 -6.63
CA ASP A 163 -18.46 14.02 -5.31
C ASP A 163 -19.42 15.01 -4.62
N TRP A 164 -19.17 15.27 -3.34
CA TRP A 164 -19.90 16.31 -2.58
C TRP A 164 -19.40 17.72 -2.93
N ASP A 165 -20.24 18.72 -2.68
CA ASP A 165 -19.86 20.14 -2.89
C ASP A 165 -18.91 20.65 -1.80
N ASP A 166 -19.01 20.10 -0.59
CA ASP A 166 -18.17 20.42 0.55
C ASP A 166 -17.97 19.21 1.49
N PHE A 167 -17.10 19.41 2.48
CA PHE A 167 -16.79 18.38 3.47
C PHE A 167 -17.96 18.07 4.41
N GLN A 168 -18.92 18.98 4.57
CA GLN A 168 -20.07 18.76 5.45
C GLN A 168 -20.95 17.62 4.91
N GLY A 169 -21.12 17.52 3.58
CA GLY A 169 -21.82 16.38 2.97
C GLY A 169 -21.20 15.02 3.32
N VAL A 170 -19.88 14.95 3.49
CA VAL A 170 -19.18 13.72 3.92
C VAL A 170 -19.48 13.41 5.39
N VAL A 171 -19.45 14.43 6.25
CA VAL A 171 -19.75 14.29 7.69
C VAL A 171 -21.20 13.84 7.91
N ASP A 172 -22.14 14.44 7.18
CA ASP A 172 -23.55 14.09 7.25
C ASP A 172 -23.78 12.65 6.82
N LYS A 173 -23.08 12.19 5.76
CA LYS A 173 -23.14 10.80 5.31
C LYS A 173 -22.57 9.85 6.37
N ILE A 174 -21.44 10.15 6.99
CA ILE A 174 -20.92 9.33 8.11
C ILE A 174 -21.95 9.24 9.24
N ALA A 175 -22.60 10.34 9.60
CA ALA A 175 -23.62 10.34 10.65
C ALA A 175 -24.87 9.51 10.27
N GLU A 176 -25.22 9.47 8.98
CA GLU A 176 -26.25 8.59 8.42
C GLU A 176 -25.86 7.12 8.57
N GLU A 177 -24.67 6.72 8.12
CA GLU A 177 -24.19 5.33 8.21
C GLU A 177 -24.14 4.82 9.66
N VAL A 178 -23.76 5.69 10.61
CA VAL A 178 -23.77 5.34 12.05
C VAL A 178 -25.19 5.06 12.56
N ARG A 179 -26.20 5.81 12.07
CA ARG A 179 -27.61 5.57 12.42
C ARG A 179 -28.10 4.26 11.80
N GLU A 180 -27.85 4.05 10.50
CA GLU A 180 -28.25 2.82 9.79
C GLU A 180 -27.64 1.57 10.44
N LEU A 181 -26.37 1.62 10.83
CA LEU A 181 -25.72 0.55 11.60
C LEU A 181 -26.38 0.29 12.95
N GLY A 182 -26.86 1.34 13.64
CA GLY A 182 -27.58 1.22 14.91
C GLY A 182 -28.99 0.65 14.78
N GLU A 183 -29.63 0.85 13.63
CA GLU A 183 -30.97 0.35 13.29
C GLU A 183 -30.94 -1.08 12.70
N ALA A 184 -29.78 -1.53 12.20
CA ALA A 184 -29.62 -2.86 11.62
C ALA A 184 -29.89 -3.99 12.63
N GLU A 185 -30.84 -4.86 12.31
CA GLU A 185 -31.26 -5.95 13.21
C GLU A 185 -30.51 -7.26 12.98
N SER A 186 -30.25 -7.64 11.72
CA SER A 186 -29.59 -8.90 11.39
C SER A 186 -28.06 -8.77 11.37
N PRO A 187 -27.31 -9.87 11.60
CA PRO A 187 -25.86 -9.88 11.46
C PRO A 187 -25.39 -9.43 10.07
N GLU A 188 -26.06 -9.87 9.01
CA GLU A 188 -25.73 -9.52 7.62
C GLU A 188 -25.99 -8.04 7.34
N ALA A 189 -27.07 -7.48 7.88
CA ALA A 189 -27.35 -6.05 7.78
C ALA A 189 -26.25 -5.24 8.50
N LYS A 190 -25.89 -5.63 9.73
CA LYS A 190 -24.83 -4.96 10.49
C LYS A 190 -23.48 -5.00 9.78
N GLU A 191 -23.13 -6.13 9.17
CA GLU A 191 -21.87 -6.25 8.40
C GLU A 191 -21.89 -5.31 7.18
N ARG A 192 -23.02 -5.23 6.48
CA ARG A 192 -23.19 -4.31 5.36
C ARG A 192 -23.05 -2.85 5.79
N GLU A 193 -23.83 -2.41 6.79
CA GLU A 193 -23.78 -1.01 7.24
C GLU A 193 -22.41 -0.64 7.84
N MET A 194 -21.71 -1.59 8.47
CA MET A 194 -20.32 -1.40 8.88
C MET A 194 -19.40 -1.16 7.67
N GLY A 195 -19.61 -1.90 6.58
CA GLY A 195 -18.91 -1.69 5.32
C GLY A 195 -19.14 -0.30 4.74
N ASP A 196 -20.39 0.17 4.72
CA ASP A 196 -20.77 1.49 4.20
C ASP A 196 -20.23 2.63 5.08
N LEU A 197 -20.18 2.44 6.41
CA LEU A 197 -19.48 3.34 7.34
C LEU A 197 -17.97 3.42 7.06
N LEU A 198 -17.28 2.28 6.91
CA LEU A 198 -15.85 2.25 6.60
C LEU A 198 -15.56 2.89 5.23
N PHE A 199 -16.43 2.66 4.24
CA PHE A 199 -16.35 3.30 2.93
C PHE A 199 -16.48 4.82 3.04
N SER A 200 -17.42 5.31 3.86
CA SER A 200 -17.60 6.74 4.14
C SER A 200 -16.42 7.36 4.89
N MET A 201 -15.80 6.62 5.83
CA MET A 201 -14.56 7.04 6.50
C MET A 201 -13.39 7.17 5.52
N ALA A 202 -13.24 6.25 4.57
CA ALA A 202 -12.23 6.36 3.51
C ALA A 202 -12.45 7.61 2.64
N ASN A 203 -13.71 8.01 2.43
CA ASN A 203 -14.05 9.25 1.72
C ASN A 203 -13.65 10.50 2.50
N ALA A 204 -13.87 10.48 3.82
CA ALA A 204 -13.44 11.59 4.68
C ALA A 204 -11.92 11.75 4.67
N ALA A 205 -11.16 10.65 4.75
CA ALA A 205 -9.71 10.68 4.61
C ALA A 205 -9.28 11.33 3.28
N ARG A 206 -9.93 10.96 2.17
CA ARG A 206 -9.69 11.57 0.84
C ARG A 206 -9.90 13.08 0.84
N TRP A 207 -11.01 13.56 1.40
CA TRP A 207 -11.31 14.99 1.47
C TRP A 207 -10.31 15.76 2.35
N MET A 208 -9.79 15.11 3.40
CA MET A 208 -8.74 15.66 4.25
C MET A 208 -7.34 15.60 3.62
N GLY A 209 -7.19 15.00 2.44
CA GLY A 209 -5.88 14.76 1.81
C GLY A 209 -5.03 13.70 2.52
N ALA A 210 -5.63 12.90 3.40
CA ALA A 210 -4.97 11.80 4.10
C ALA A 210 -5.11 10.49 3.29
N GLU A 211 -4.13 9.60 3.38
CA GLU A 211 -4.24 8.23 2.87
C GLU A 211 -4.86 7.34 3.97
N SER A 212 -5.99 6.71 3.66
CA SER A 212 -6.86 6.06 4.65
C SER A 212 -6.23 4.83 5.29
N GLU A 213 -5.50 4.03 4.51
CA GLU A 213 -4.81 2.83 4.98
C GLU A 213 -3.62 3.20 5.89
N ASN A 214 -2.84 4.20 5.50
CA ASN A 214 -1.72 4.71 6.29
C ASN A 214 -2.20 5.39 7.59
N ALA A 215 -3.31 6.13 7.54
CA ALA A 215 -3.91 6.71 8.75
C ALA A 215 -4.31 5.64 9.78
N LEU A 216 -4.89 4.52 9.30
CA LEU A 216 -5.21 3.39 10.16
C LEU A 216 -3.95 2.66 10.64
N ARG A 217 -2.97 2.42 9.75
CA ARG A 217 -1.68 1.82 10.09
C ARG A 217 -0.99 2.58 11.24
N GLY A 218 -0.89 3.91 11.12
CA GLY A 218 -0.32 4.74 12.18
C GLY A 218 -1.10 4.65 13.50
N SER A 219 -2.42 4.50 13.45
CA SER A 219 -3.25 4.28 14.64
C SER A 219 -2.98 2.92 15.29
N ASN A 220 -2.82 1.86 14.49
CA ASN A 220 -2.46 0.53 14.96
C ASN A 220 -1.07 0.54 15.61
N THR A 221 -0.09 1.22 15.01
CA THR A 221 1.26 1.37 15.57
C THR A 221 1.24 2.06 16.93
N ARG A 222 0.49 3.16 17.07
CA ARG A 222 0.33 3.84 18.37
C ARG A 222 -0.33 2.94 19.41
N PHE A 223 -1.39 2.22 19.03
CA PHE A 223 -2.04 1.27 19.93
C PHE A 223 -1.06 0.18 20.40
N TYR A 224 -0.32 -0.42 19.47
CA TYR A 224 0.68 -1.45 19.77
C TYR A 224 1.76 -0.94 20.74
N LYS A 225 2.35 0.23 20.46
CA LYS A 225 3.39 0.85 21.31
C LYS A 225 2.86 1.15 22.72
N ARG A 226 1.64 1.68 22.83
CA ARG A 226 1.01 1.97 24.14
C ARG A 226 0.71 0.70 24.90
N PHE A 227 0.09 -0.28 24.26
CA PHE A 227 -0.28 -1.54 24.90
C PHE A 227 0.95 -2.30 25.42
N THR A 228 2.00 -2.43 24.60
CA THR A 228 3.26 -3.07 25.02
C THR A 228 3.95 -2.31 26.17
N THR A 229 3.84 -0.98 26.18
CA THR A 229 4.31 -0.14 27.29
C THR A 229 3.51 -0.42 28.58
N MET A 230 2.19 -0.54 28.49
CA MET A 230 1.34 -0.89 29.63
C MET A 230 1.69 -2.27 30.22
N GLU A 231 1.96 -3.25 29.36
CA GLU A 231 2.42 -4.58 29.79
C GLU A 231 3.77 -4.50 30.50
N ARG A 232 4.72 -3.73 29.95
CA ARG A 232 6.03 -3.50 30.57
C ARG A 232 5.89 -2.85 31.95
N LEU A 233 5.14 -1.75 32.06
CA LEU A 233 4.90 -1.05 33.32
C LEU A 233 4.22 -1.96 34.36
N SER A 234 3.28 -2.80 33.93
CA SER A 234 2.61 -3.76 34.81
C SER A 234 3.61 -4.77 35.38
N ARG A 235 4.48 -5.35 34.54
CA ARG A 235 5.52 -6.28 34.98
C ARG A 235 6.50 -5.63 35.96
N GLU A 236 6.94 -4.40 35.67
CA GLU A 236 7.84 -3.63 36.54
C GLU A 236 7.24 -3.35 37.92
N ARG A 237 5.91 -3.21 37.98
CA ARG A 237 5.14 -3.02 39.22
C ARG A 237 4.77 -4.32 39.93
N GLY A 238 5.18 -5.48 39.40
CA GLY A 238 4.77 -6.79 39.94
C GLY A 238 3.28 -7.07 39.79
N LEU A 239 2.60 -6.40 38.85
CA LEU A 239 1.19 -6.56 38.56
C LEU A 239 0.98 -7.51 37.37
N ARG A 240 -0.12 -8.27 37.40
CA ARG A 240 -0.60 -9.05 36.25
C ARG A 240 -1.61 -8.22 35.48
N PHE A 241 -1.26 -7.80 34.27
CA PHE A 241 -2.09 -6.89 33.46
C PHE A 241 -3.52 -7.41 33.25
N GLU A 242 -3.68 -8.71 32.98
CA GLU A 242 -4.98 -9.35 32.78
C GLU A 242 -5.94 -9.23 33.98
N ASP A 243 -5.38 -9.28 35.20
CA ASP A 243 -6.13 -9.22 36.46
C ASP A 243 -6.51 -7.78 36.85
N LEU A 244 -5.98 -6.77 36.16
CA LEU A 244 -6.27 -5.37 36.48
C LEU A 244 -7.69 -4.99 36.06
N PRO A 245 -8.42 -4.24 36.93
CA PRO A 245 -9.69 -3.64 36.54
C PRO A 245 -9.48 -2.55 35.47
N LEU A 246 -10.55 -2.22 34.75
CA LEU A 246 -10.48 -1.35 33.57
C LEU A 246 -9.94 0.06 33.91
N ASP A 247 -10.33 0.62 35.06
CA ASP A 247 -9.84 1.91 35.55
C ASP A 247 -8.31 1.93 35.73
N GLN A 248 -7.72 0.83 36.21
CA GLN A 248 -6.26 0.70 36.33
C GLN A 248 -5.59 0.49 34.97
N LYS A 249 -6.24 -0.20 34.04
CA LYS A 249 -5.76 -0.33 32.64
C LYS A 249 -5.80 1.02 31.92
N GLU A 250 -6.84 1.83 32.14
CA GLU A 250 -6.96 3.19 31.61
C GLU A 250 -5.89 4.11 32.20
N ALA A 251 -5.60 4.02 33.50
CA ALA A 251 -4.51 4.77 34.11
C ALA A 251 -3.13 4.41 33.50
N LEU A 252 -2.87 3.13 33.25
CA LEU A 252 -1.67 2.67 32.55
C LEU A 252 -1.63 3.17 31.10
N TRP A 253 -2.78 3.25 30.42
CA TRP A 253 -2.87 3.76 29.05
C TRP A 253 -2.49 5.24 28.98
N GLU A 254 -3.02 6.08 29.86
CA GLU A 254 -2.67 7.50 29.92
C GLU A 254 -1.19 7.70 30.27
N GLU A 255 -0.63 6.86 31.15
CA GLU A 255 0.80 6.87 31.43
C GLU A 255 1.65 6.48 30.21
N ALA A 256 1.26 5.42 29.50
CA ALA A 256 1.95 5.00 28.28
C ALA A 256 1.91 6.07 27.18
N LYS A 257 0.78 6.77 27.05
CA LYS A 257 0.62 7.90 26.13
C LYS A 257 1.53 9.07 26.50
N ALA A 258 1.62 9.43 27.78
CA ALA A 258 2.49 10.50 28.24
C ALA A 258 3.98 10.20 28.00
N LEU A 259 4.39 8.93 28.12
CA LEU A 259 5.77 8.50 27.81
C LEU A 259 6.06 8.58 26.31
N GLU A 260 5.11 8.19 25.44
CA GLU A 260 5.24 8.29 23.99
C GLU A 260 5.43 9.74 23.53
N GLU A 261 4.64 10.68 24.07
CA GLU A 261 4.70 12.11 23.70
C GLU A 261 5.96 12.84 24.21
N SER A 262 6.73 12.20 25.11
CA SER A 262 7.94 12.75 25.71
C SER A 262 9.25 12.42 24.98
N VAL A 263 9.17 11.61 23.92
CA VAL A 263 10.28 11.14 23.07
C VAL A 263 10.23 11.83 21.71
#